data_AF-A0A9X8H4R4-F1
#
_entry.id   AF-A0A9X8H4R4-F1
#
_cell.length_a   1.000
_cell.length_b   1.000
_cell.length_c   1.000
_cell.angle_alpha   90.00
_cell.angle_beta   90.00
_cell.angle_gamma   90.00
#
_symmetry.space_group_name_H-M   'P 1'
#
loop_
_entity.id
_entity.type
_entity.pdbx_description
1 polymer ?
#
loop_
_entity_poly.entity_id
_entity_poly.type
_entity_poly.pdbx_seq_one_letter_code
_entity_poly.pdbx_strand_id
1 'polypeptide(L)'
;MSEEVVLRKSDGLFYCPRCTVHYVNERAFRAHCKTKHGLKVTLFKKKSIEEKKAKARQRKQQRKATREALQAMAGKTFRLKQRALFTFAVAHVRGAYQAANPIVKIDDSTVPGTGRGLFANVDLSAGDICTVYDGEKVYEEPTDHEYACQLGVVTTKS
;
A
#
# COMPACT_ATOMS: atom_id res chain seq x y z
N MET A 1 20.06 37.37 -13.10
CA MET A 1 21.03 36.56 -13.87
C MET A 1 20.40 36.23 -15.20
N SER A 2 21.12 36.44 -16.30
CA SER A 2 20.62 36.17 -17.64
C SER A 2 20.78 34.68 -17.98
N GLU A 3 19.78 34.08 -18.62
CA GLU A 3 19.81 32.68 -19.08
C GLU A 3 19.86 32.65 -20.62
N GLU A 4 20.69 31.79 -21.19
CA GLU A 4 20.85 31.68 -22.65
C GLU A 4 20.99 30.22 -23.10
N VAL A 5 20.29 29.88 -24.19
CA VAL A 5 20.33 28.53 -24.77
C VAL A 5 21.39 28.50 -25.86
N VAL A 6 22.41 27.65 -25.67
CA VAL A 6 23.49 27.49 -26.65
C VAL A 6 23.35 26.14 -27.35
N LEU A 7 23.26 26.19 -28.68
CA LEU A 7 23.27 24.99 -29.51
C LEU A 7 24.68 24.43 -29.60
N ARG A 8 24.85 23.14 -29.30
CA ARG A 8 26.12 22.46 -29.51
C ARG A 8 26.36 22.35 -31.02
N LYS A 9 27.45 22.96 -31.50
CA LYS A 9 27.89 22.85 -32.90
C LYS A 9 28.51 21.47 -33.15
N SER A 10 28.54 21.07 -34.43
CA SER A 10 28.99 19.74 -34.88
C SER A 10 30.51 19.54 -34.80
N ASP A 11 31.27 20.62 -34.64
CA ASP A 11 32.73 20.66 -34.48
C ASP A 11 33.21 20.22 -33.08
N GLY A 12 32.28 19.93 -32.16
CA GLY A 12 32.61 19.44 -30.82
C GLY A 12 33.06 20.55 -29.85
N LEU A 13 33.09 21.81 -30.29
CA LEU A 13 33.49 22.96 -29.51
C LEU A 13 32.28 23.75 -28.98
N PHE A 14 32.43 24.32 -27.77
CA PHE A 14 31.45 25.18 -27.12
C PHE A 14 31.92 26.63 -27.19
N TYR A 15 31.23 27.44 -27.99
CA TYR A 15 31.53 28.86 -28.19
C TYR A 15 30.73 29.71 -27.22
N CYS A 16 31.39 30.67 -26.58
CA CYS A 16 30.72 31.65 -25.74
C CYS A 16 29.87 32.61 -26.60
N PRO A 17 28.62 32.89 -26.24
CA PRO A 17 27.80 33.86 -26.98
C PRO A 17 28.23 35.32 -26.76
N ARG A 18 29.06 35.58 -25.73
CA ARG A 18 29.46 36.93 -25.30
C ARG A 18 30.92 37.27 -25.56
N CYS A 19 31.75 36.30 -25.94
CA CYS A 19 33.15 36.52 -26.29
C CYS A 19 33.64 35.47 -27.30
N THR A 20 34.86 35.64 -27.80
CA THR A 20 35.44 34.76 -28.84
C THR A 20 36.06 33.46 -28.31
N VAL A 21 35.93 33.19 -27.00
CA VAL A 21 36.52 32.02 -26.37
C VAL A 21 35.68 30.78 -26.66
N HIS A 22 36.36 29.65 -26.88
CA HIS A 22 35.78 28.35 -27.12
C HIS A 22 36.39 27.31 -26.18
N TYR A 23 35.62 26.27 -25.87
CA TYR A 23 36.01 25.21 -24.95
C TYR A 23 35.62 23.84 -25.52
N VAL A 24 36.44 22.82 -25.28
CA VAL A 24 36.09 21.41 -25.60
C VAL A 24 35.23 20.80 -24.50
N ASN A 25 35.38 21.28 -23.25
CA ASN A 25 34.71 20.73 -22.08
C ASN A 25 33.50 21.58 -21.67
N GLU A 26 32.33 20.96 -21.60
CA GLU A 26 31.06 21.57 -21.18
C GLU A 26 31.14 22.19 -19.78
N ARG A 27 31.85 21.57 -18.83
CA ARG A 27 32.00 22.11 -17.48
C ARG A 27 32.78 23.41 -17.48
N ALA A 28 33.90 23.46 -18.22
CA ALA A 28 34.74 24.66 -18.33
C ALA A 28 33.99 25.81 -19.03
N PHE A 29 33.27 25.49 -20.10
CA PHE A 29 32.40 26.43 -20.80
C PHE A 29 31.34 27.07 -19.88
N ARG A 30 30.61 26.25 -19.10
CA ARG A 30 29.59 26.76 -18.17
C ARG A 30 30.20 27.62 -17.07
N ALA A 31 31.36 27.22 -16.53
CA ALA A 31 32.07 28.00 -15.52
C ALA A 31 32.51 29.36 -16.08
N HIS A 32 33.07 29.38 -17.29
CA HIS A 32 33.43 30.62 -17.99
C HIS A 32 32.22 31.56 -18.14
N CYS A 33 31.11 31.06 -18.70
CA CYS A 33 29.91 31.88 -18.91
C CYS A 33 29.36 32.45 -17.60
N LYS A 34 29.34 31.65 -16.53
CA LYS A 34 28.86 32.07 -15.21
C LYS A 34 29.78 33.12 -14.58
N THR A 35 31.09 32.90 -14.62
CA THR A 35 32.06 33.73 -13.89
C THR A 35 32.45 35.01 -14.63
N LYS A 36 32.59 34.95 -15.95
CA LYS A 36 33.02 36.11 -16.76
C LYS A 36 31.85 36.95 -17.27
N HIS A 37 30.67 36.35 -17.43
CA HIS A 37 29.51 37.02 -18.02
C HIS A 37 28.25 37.00 -17.14
N GLY A 38 28.29 36.39 -15.96
CA GLY A 38 27.10 36.23 -15.11
C GLY A 38 25.98 35.43 -15.77
N LEU A 39 26.32 34.60 -16.76
CA LEU A 39 25.38 33.95 -17.67
C LEU A 39 25.21 32.47 -17.32
N LYS A 40 23.96 32.03 -17.19
CA LYS A 40 23.64 30.61 -17.03
C LYS A 40 23.27 30.02 -18.39
N VAL A 41 24.04 29.03 -18.83
CA VAL A 41 23.91 28.44 -20.17
C VAL A 41 23.32 27.03 -20.11
N THR A 42 22.25 26.81 -20.86
CA THR A 42 21.69 25.47 -21.12
C THR A 42 22.14 24.99 -22.50
N LEU A 43 22.77 23.81 -22.55
CA LEU A 43 23.27 23.22 -23.79
C LEU A 43 22.21 22.32 -24.40
N PHE A 44 21.79 22.65 -25.62
CA PHE A 44 20.82 21.85 -26.36
C PHE A 44 21.53 20.98 -27.40
N LYS A 45 21.50 19.65 -27.21
CA LYS A 45 21.90 18.68 -28.24
C LYS A 45 20.69 18.34 -29.09
N LYS A 46 20.68 18.75 -30.37
CA LYS A 46 19.68 18.28 -31.32
C LYS A 46 19.83 16.76 -31.46
N LYS A 47 18.79 16.04 -31.05
CA LYS A 47 18.75 14.58 -31.22
C LYS A 47 18.46 14.23 -32.66
N SER A 48 19.19 13.25 -33.19
CA SER A 48 18.95 12.77 -34.55
C SER A 48 17.57 12.10 -34.64
N ILE A 49 17.05 11.97 -35.86
CA ILE A 49 15.80 11.24 -36.11
C ILE A 49 15.94 9.77 -35.67
N GLU A 50 17.11 9.18 -35.86
CA GLU A 50 17.43 7.81 -35.44
C GLU A 50 17.43 7.66 -33.92
N GLU A 51 18.05 8.59 -33.18
CA GLU A 51 18.03 8.59 -31.71
C GLU A 51 16.59 8.69 -31.17
N LYS A 52 15.74 9.49 -31.83
CA LYS A 52 14.31 9.59 -31.48
C LYS A 52 13.57 8.27 -31.75
N LYS A 53 13.79 7.65 -32.91
CA LYS A 53 13.19 6.35 -33.28
C LYS A 53 13.64 5.22 -32.33
N ALA A 54 14.93 5.17 -31.99
CA ALA A 54 15.49 4.20 -31.05
C ALA A 54 14.85 4.32 -29.66
N LYS A 55 14.73 5.55 -29.14
CA LYS A 55 14.09 5.80 -27.83
C LYS A 55 12.60 5.44 -27.83
N ALA A 56 11.89 5.63 -28.95
CA ALA A 56 10.51 5.20 -29.09
C ALA A 56 10.36 3.67 -29.08
N ARG A 57 11.26 2.95 -29.78
CA ARG A 57 11.30 1.47 -29.76
C ARG A 57 11.57 0.93 -28.36
N GLN A 58 12.54 1.53 -27.65
CA GLN A 58 12.87 1.15 -26.27
C GLN A 58 11.68 1.35 -25.32
N ARG A 59 10.95 2.47 -25.42
CA ARG A 59 9.73 2.71 -24.64
C ARG A 59 8.64 1.68 -24.93
N LYS A 60 8.47 1.28 -26.19
CA LYS A 60 7.49 0.25 -26.58
C LYS A 60 7.85 -1.11 -25.97
N GLN A 61 9.13 -1.48 -25.98
CA GLN A 61 9.61 -2.71 -25.36
C GLN A 61 9.43 -2.69 -23.84
N GLN A 62 9.78 -1.59 -23.17
CA GLN A 62 9.57 -1.44 -21.73
C GLN A 62 8.10 -1.59 -21.35
N ARG A 63 7.18 -0.92 -22.07
CA ARG A 63 5.74 -1.06 -21.82
C ARG A 63 5.25 -2.49 -21.99
N LYS A 64 5.73 -3.19 -23.02
CA LYS A 64 5.38 -4.61 -23.25
C LYS A 64 5.87 -5.47 -22.08
N ALA A 65 7.14 -5.32 -21.68
CA ALA A 65 7.72 -6.05 -20.56
C ALA A 65 6.99 -5.77 -19.23
N THR A 66 6.64 -4.51 -18.94
CA THR A 66 5.86 -4.16 -17.74
C THR A 66 4.48 -4.82 -17.75
N ARG A 67 3.80 -4.85 -18.91
CA ARG A 67 2.48 -5.51 -19.03
C ARG A 67 2.59 -7.02 -18.81
N GLU A 68 3.61 -7.66 -19.40
CA GLU A 68 3.87 -9.09 -19.23
C GLU A 68 4.22 -9.43 -17.77
N ALA A 69 5.03 -8.60 -17.10
CA ALA A 69 5.34 -8.77 -15.68
C ALA A 69 4.08 -8.64 -14.79
N LEU A 70 3.23 -7.64 -15.03
CA LEU A 70 1.97 -7.49 -14.32
C LEU A 70 1.02 -8.68 -14.55
N GLN A 71 0.96 -9.21 -15.78
CA GLN A 71 0.15 -10.37 -16.10
C GLN A 71 0.68 -11.65 -15.43
N ALA A 72 2.00 -11.85 -15.39
CA ALA A 72 2.64 -12.96 -14.68
C ALA A 72 2.43 -12.87 -13.16
N MET A 73 2.35 -11.66 -12.60
CA MET A 73 2.00 -11.42 -11.19
C MET A 73 0.50 -11.63 -10.92
N ALA A 74 -0.38 -11.26 -11.84
CA ALA A 74 -1.83 -11.45 -11.70
C ALA A 74 -2.22 -12.95 -11.73
N GLY A 75 -1.49 -13.80 -12.46
CA GLY A 75 -1.65 -15.26 -12.40
C GLY A 75 -1.27 -15.86 -11.03
N LYS A 76 -0.62 -15.09 -10.16
CA LYS A 76 -0.35 -15.42 -8.76
C LYS A 76 -1.28 -14.62 -7.83
N THR A 77 -2.55 -14.44 -8.19
CA THR A 77 -3.57 -14.29 -7.15
C THR A 77 -3.48 -15.56 -6.31
N PHE A 78 -2.75 -15.47 -5.22
CA PHE A 78 -2.81 -16.40 -4.12
C PHE A 78 -4.29 -16.37 -3.71
N ARG A 79 -5.09 -17.27 -4.27
CA ARG A 79 -6.40 -17.59 -3.70
C ARG A 79 -6.04 -18.11 -2.32
N LEU A 80 -5.96 -17.20 -1.35
CA LEU A 80 -6.04 -17.55 0.06
C LEU A 80 -7.25 -18.47 0.09
N LYS A 81 -7.02 -19.77 0.28
CA LYS A 81 -8.11 -20.71 0.55
C LYS A 81 -8.83 -20.05 1.71
N GLN A 82 -10.01 -19.50 1.46
CA GLN A 82 -10.81 -18.92 2.53
C GLN A 82 -10.94 -20.04 3.55
N ARG A 83 -10.44 -19.80 4.76
CA ARG A 83 -10.60 -20.76 5.83
C ARG A 83 -12.10 -20.98 6.02
N ALA A 84 -12.48 -22.20 6.39
CA ALA A 84 -13.86 -22.44 6.78
C ALA A 84 -14.23 -21.48 7.92
N LEU A 85 -15.45 -20.94 7.85
CA LEU A 85 -16.00 -20.11 8.92
C LEU A 85 -16.09 -20.93 10.20
N PHE A 86 -15.84 -20.30 11.34
CA PHE A 86 -16.05 -20.92 12.64
C PHE A 86 -17.55 -21.11 12.87
N THR A 87 -17.93 -22.35 13.12
CA THR A 87 -19.32 -22.73 13.38
C THR A 87 -19.62 -22.73 14.87
N PHE A 88 -20.89 -22.86 15.21
CA PHE A 88 -21.36 -23.00 16.60
C PHE A 88 -20.64 -24.12 17.38
N ALA A 89 -20.39 -25.26 16.74
CA ALA A 89 -19.64 -26.37 17.35
C ALA A 89 -18.20 -25.99 17.68
N VAL A 90 -17.55 -25.21 16.79
CA VAL A 90 -16.19 -24.71 17.03
C VAL A 90 -16.18 -23.71 18.17
N ALA A 91 -17.16 -22.80 18.22
CA ALA A 91 -17.31 -21.81 19.29
C ALA A 91 -17.50 -22.46 20.66
N HIS A 92 -18.28 -23.53 20.77
CA HIS A 92 -18.45 -24.26 22.02
C HIS A 92 -17.16 -24.88 22.58
N VAL A 93 -16.26 -25.34 21.71
CA VAL A 93 -15.02 -26.00 22.13
C VAL A 93 -13.88 -25.00 22.30
N ARG A 94 -13.73 -24.07 21.35
CA ARG A 94 -12.57 -23.15 21.26
C ARG A 94 -12.88 -21.73 21.70
N GLY A 95 -14.15 -21.36 21.84
CA GLY A 95 -14.58 -20.10 22.43
C GLY A 95 -14.80 -20.17 23.95
N ALA A 96 -14.72 -21.37 24.53
CA ALA A 96 -14.84 -21.61 25.96
C ALA A 96 -13.64 -21.04 26.73
N TYR A 97 -13.89 -20.65 27.98
CA TYR A 97 -12.84 -20.18 28.87
C TYR A 97 -11.76 -21.26 29.06
N GLN A 98 -10.49 -20.86 28.88
CA GLN A 98 -9.30 -21.74 28.96
C GLN A 98 -9.24 -22.89 27.95
N ALA A 99 -9.91 -22.78 26.80
CA ALA A 99 -9.74 -23.74 25.72
C ALA A 99 -8.27 -23.86 25.28
N ALA A 100 -7.80 -25.07 24.97
CA ALA A 100 -6.39 -25.34 24.64
C ALA A 100 -5.89 -24.62 23.36
N ASN A 101 -6.79 -24.32 22.42
CA ASN A 101 -6.50 -23.54 21.21
C ASN A 101 -7.62 -22.51 21.02
N PRO A 102 -7.60 -21.41 21.78
CA PRO A 102 -8.75 -20.54 21.91
C PRO A 102 -8.89 -19.59 20.70
N ILE A 103 -10.13 -19.35 20.26
CA ILE A 103 -10.45 -18.31 19.25
C ILE A 103 -10.36 -16.93 19.88
N VAL A 104 -10.80 -16.82 21.13
CA VAL A 104 -10.84 -15.59 21.91
C VAL A 104 -10.17 -15.80 23.27
N LYS A 105 -9.54 -14.76 23.81
CA LYS A 105 -8.93 -14.77 25.14
C LYS A 105 -9.53 -13.66 26.01
N ILE A 106 -9.55 -13.87 27.31
CA ILE A 106 -9.95 -12.87 28.29
C ILE A 106 -8.68 -12.21 28.83
N ASP A 107 -8.64 -10.88 28.80
CA ASP A 107 -7.50 -10.07 29.26
C ASP A 107 -8.00 -8.76 29.87
N ASP A 108 -7.13 -7.95 30.47
CA ASP A 108 -7.52 -6.63 30.99
C ASP A 108 -7.98 -5.71 29.86
N SER A 109 -9.15 -5.09 30.05
CA SER A 109 -9.72 -4.18 29.06
C SER A 109 -8.88 -2.91 28.95
N THR A 110 -8.75 -2.40 27.73
CA THR A 110 -8.14 -1.08 27.48
C THR A 110 -9.12 0.07 27.74
N VAL A 111 -10.41 -0.23 27.95
CA VAL A 111 -11.43 0.76 28.31
C VAL A 111 -11.38 1.01 29.83
N PRO A 112 -11.20 2.26 30.28
CA PRO A 112 -11.11 2.56 31.71
C PRO A 112 -12.36 2.15 32.48
N GLY A 113 -12.17 1.51 33.63
CA GLY A 113 -13.24 1.17 34.57
C GLY A 113 -14.06 -0.08 34.21
N THR A 114 -13.77 -0.79 33.11
CA THR A 114 -14.58 -1.94 32.67
C THR A 114 -14.04 -3.30 33.12
N GLY A 115 -12.93 -3.35 33.85
CA GLY A 115 -12.29 -4.61 34.27
C GLY A 115 -11.72 -5.39 33.08
N ARG A 116 -12.15 -6.64 32.90
CA ARG A 116 -11.63 -7.56 31.86
C ARG A 116 -12.49 -7.50 30.59
N GLY A 117 -11.83 -7.67 29.44
CA GLY A 117 -12.45 -7.70 28.11
C GLY A 117 -12.13 -8.99 27.35
N LEU A 118 -12.81 -9.16 26.21
CA LEU A 118 -12.62 -10.29 25.29
C LEU A 118 -11.83 -9.84 24.06
N PHE A 119 -10.73 -10.54 23.76
CA PHE A 119 -9.83 -10.24 22.65
C PHE A 119 -9.77 -11.40 21.67
N ALA A 120 -9.66 -11.10 20.37
CA ALA A 120 -9.41 -12.11 19.37
C ALA A 120 -7.98 -12.65 19.51
N ASN A 121 -7.82 -13.98 19.50
CA ASN A 121 -6.53 -14.67 19.50
C ASN A 121 -6.15 -15.16 18.09
N VAL A 122 -7.07 -15.05 17.13
CA VAL A 122 -6.90 -15.39 15.71
C VAL A 122 -7.61 -14.34 14.84
N ASP A 123 -7.20 -14.20 13.58
CA ASP A 123 -7.88 -13.31 12.64
C ASP A 123 -9.32 -13.78 12.40
N LEU A 124 -10.30 -12.89 12.59
CA LEU A 124 -11.72 -13.16 12.40
C LEU A 124 -12.20 -12.69 11.03
N SER A 125 -13.13 -13.45 10.45
CA SER A 125 -13.83 -13.16 9.20
C SER A 125 -15.32 -12.91 9.50
N ALA A 126 -15.96 -12.11 8.66
CA ALA A 126 -17.40 -11.89 8.77
C ALA A 126 -18.16 -13.22 8.69
N GLY A 127 -19.07 -13.45 9.66
CA GLY A 127 -19.84 -14.68 9.78
C GLY A 127 -19.22 -15.76 10.68
N ASP A 128 -18.03 -15.55 11.24
CA ASP A 128 -17.49 -16.46 12.26
C ASP A 128 -18.29 -16.39 13.56
N ILE A 129 -18.63 -17.57 14.09
CA ILE A 129 -19.15 -17.74 15.44
C ILE A 129 -17.97 -18.01 16.38
N CYS A 130 -17.69 -17.08 17.29
CA CYS A 130 -16.45 -17.08 18.09
C CYS A 130 -16.64 -17.61 19.52
N THR A 131 -17.81 -17.36 20.12
CA THR A 131 -18.18 -17.81 21.46
C THR A 131 -19.70 -17.99 21.50
N VAL A 132 -20.19 -18.66 22.54
CA VAL A 132 -21.61 -18.91 22.79
C VAL A 132 -21.93 -18.38 24.17
N TYR A 133 -23.07 -17.72 24.30
CA TYR A 133 -23.56 -17.28 25.60
C TYR A 133 -23.96 -18.53 26.41
N ASP A 134 -23.16 -18.84 27.43
CA ASP A 134 -23.41 -19.95 28.35
C ASP A 134 -24.05 -19.40 29.62
N GLY A 135 -25.38 -19.39 29.62
CA GLY A 135 -26.18 -18.84 30.71
C GLY A 135 -27.42 -19.67 30.97
N GLU A 136 -28.01 -19.47 32.15
CA GLU A 136 -29.25 -20.13 32.53
C GLU A 136 -30.46 -19.42 31.92
N LYS A 137 -31.45 -20.20 31.47
CA LYS A 137 -32.72 -19.64 31.01
C LYS A 137 -33.61 -19.38 32.22
N VAL A 138 -33.86 -18.11 32.49
CA VAL A 138 -34.76 -17.66 33.54
C VAL A 138 -36.05 -17.13 32.88
N TYR A 139 -37.20 -17.48 33.45
CA TYR A 139 -38.52 -17.03 32.95
C TYR A 139 -39.06 -15.82 33.72
N GLU A 140 -38.43 -15.49 34.84
CA GLU A 140 -38.67 -14.29 35.64
C GLU A 140 -37.66 -13.21 35.27
N GLU A 141 -38.00 -11.94 35.55
CA GLU A 141 -37.11 -10.82 35.25
C GLU A 141 -35.83 -10.93 36.10
N PRO A 142 -34.64 -11.02 35.48
CA PRO A 142 -33.40 -11.23 36.20
C PRO A 142 -33.03 -9.98 37.00
N THR A 143 -32.64 -10.19 38.26
CA THR A 143 -32.23 -9.12 39.17
C THR A 143 -30.93 -8.43 38.73
N ASP A 144 -30.08 -9.16 38.00
CA ASP A 144 -28.84 -8.66 37.42
C ASP A 144 -29.00 -8.51 35.90
N HIS A 145 -29.24 -7.28 35.48
CA HIS A 145 -29.42 -6.94 34.07
C HIS A 145 -28.11 -6.84 33.30
N GLU A 146 -26.94 -6.73 33.97
CA GLU A 146 -25.65 -6.57 33.30
C GLU A 146 -25.24 -7.86 32.55
N TYR A 147 -25.70 -9.01 33.07
CA TYR A 147 -25.45 -10.33 32.51
C TYR A 147 -26.74 -11.03 32.08
N ALA A 148 -27.76 -10.27 31.68
CA ALA A 148 -28.99 -10.82 31.14
C ALA A 148 -29.15 -10.41 29.68
N CYS A 149 -29.56 -11.37 28.83
CA CYS A 149 -30.00 -11.06 27.48
C CYS A 149 -31.43 -11.56 27.26
N GLN A 150 -32.28 -10.69 26.71
CA GLN A 150 -33.63 -11.10 26.33
C GLN A 150 -33.55 -12.01 25.11
N LEU A 151 -34.07 -13.23 25.23
CA LEU A 151 -34.22 -14.13 24.10
C LEU A 151 -35.42 -13.67 23.25
N GLY A 152 -35.21 -13.50 21.94
CA GLY A 152 -36.28 -13.13 21.03
C GLY A 152 -37.40 -14.19 21.02
N VAL A 153 -38.65 -13.76 21.22
CA VAL A 153 -39.83 -14.64 21.12
C VAL A 153 -39.96 -15.08 19.67
N VAL A 154 -39.67 -16.36 19.40
CA VAL A 154 -39.97 -16.96 18.10
C VAL A 154 -41.48 -17.19 18.06
N THR A 155 -42.23 -16.25 17.50
CA THR A 155 -43.64 -16.49 17.17
C THR A 155 -43.67 -17.50 16.03
N THR A 156 -43.75 -18.79 16.35
CA THR A 156 -44.16 -19.80 15.37
C THR A 156 -45.59 -19.45 14.97
N LYS A 157 -45.79 -18.97 13.73
CA LYS A 157 -47.13 -18.87 13.16
C LYS A 157 -47.72 -20.28 13.12
N SER A 158 -48.77 -20.50 13.91
CA SER A 158 -49.67 -21.64 13.86
C SER A 158 -50.40 -21.71 12.53
#